data_AF-A0A4S2ARM4-F1
#
_entry.id   AF-A0A4S2ARM4-F1
#
_cell.length_a   1.000
_cell.length_b   1.000
_cell.length_c   1.000
_cell.angle_alpha   90.00
_cell.angle_beta   90.00
_cell.angle_gamma   90.00
#
_symmetry.space_group_name_H-M   'P 1'
#
loop_
_entity.id
_entity.type
_entity.pdbx_description
1 polymer ?
#
loop_
_entity_poly.entity_id
_entity_poly.type
_entity_poly.pdbx_seq_one_letter_code
_entity_poly.pdbx_strand_id
1 'polypeptide(L)'
;MADVDKLLPFILKWEGGFANDPADAGGATNKGVTIATWKRCGYDKDGDGDVDVADLKLITNDDVRNRVLKPAFWDRWKADNIQSQKIANILVDWVWGSGKHGIVIPQRLLGVTPDGIVGNKTLAAVNFADPDQLFNVIYNARVKFLKDITTSSIAAYEKRIGRKATEKELMKHTNKRFLNGWLRRLADIKNI
;
A
#
# COMPACT_ATOMS: atom_id res chain seq x y z
N MET A 1 2.96 -11.58 -18.94
CA MET A 1 2.16 -11.22 -17.75
C MET A 1 3.05 -10.50 -16.77
N ALA A 2 2.47 -9.70 -15.88
CA ALA A 2 3.21 -9.05 -14.81
C ALA A 2 3.78 -10.07 -13.83
N ASP A 3 4.85 -9.68 -13.14
CA ASP A 3 5.64 -10.52 -12.25
C ASP A 3 5.81 -9.81 -10.89
N VAL A 4 5.47 -10.50 -9.81
CA VAL A 4 5.56 -10.00 -8.43
C VAL A 4 7.01 -9.72 -8.02
N ASP A 5 7.98 -10.44 -8.60
CA ASP A 5 9.40 -10.28 -8.29
C ASP A 5 9.97 -8.93 -8.74
N LYS A 6 9.30 -8.26 -9.69
CA LYS A 6 9.66 -6.90 -10.10
C LYS A 6 9.16 -5.83 -9.15
N LEU A 7 8.11 -6.12 -8.38
CA LEU A 7 7.57 -5.19 -7.37
C LEU A 7 8.23 -5.36 -6.00
N LEU A 8 8.63 -6.58 -5.65
CA LEU A 8 9.19 -6.90 -4.32
C LEU A 8 10.36 -5.97 -3.91
N PRO A 9 11.38 -5.70 -4.76
CA PRO A 9 12.49 -4.82 -4.38
C PRO A 9 12.03 -3.41 -4.02
N PHE A 10 11.01 -2.89 -4.71
CA PHE A 10 10.45 -1.57 -4.43
C PHE A 10 9.72 -1.52 -3.10
N ILE A 11 8.92 -2.55 -2.78
CA ILE A 11 8.26 -2.66 -1.48
C ILE A 11 9.33 -2.69 -0.38
N LEU A 12 10.32 -3.59 -0.50
CA LEU A 12 11.38 -3.73 0.50
C LEU A 12 12.21 -2.44 0.68
N LYS A 13 12.51 -1.70 -0.40
CA LYS A 13 13.22 -0.41 -0.36
C LYS A 13 12.49 0.62 0.50
N TRP A 14 11.17 0.74 0.33
CA TRP A 14 10.37 1.80 0.95
C TRP A 14 9.89 1.47 2.36
N GLU A 15 9.82 0.18 2.67
CA GLU A 15 9.35 -0.31 3.95
C GLU A 15 10.44 -0.41 5.04
N GLY A 16 11.71 -0.26 4.67
CA GLY A 16 12.81 -0.14 5.63
C GLY A 16 13.17 -1.42 6.38
N GLY A 17 13.89 -1.26 7.49
CA GLY A 17 14.32 -2.34 8.40
C GLY A 17 13.43 -2.45 9.64
N PHE A 18 13.85 -3.26 10.62
CA PHE A 18 13.11 -3.47 11.87
C PHE A 18 12.90 -2.14 12.64
N ALA A 19 11.64 -1.84 12.98
CA ALA A 19 11.24 -0.77 13.86
C ALA A 19 10.26 -1.31 14.90
N ASN A 20 10.53 -1.08 16.18
CA ASN A 20 9.64 -1.44 17.28
C ASN A 20 9.53 -0.25 18.22
N ASP A 21 8.52 0.59 17.98
CA ASP A 21 8.19 1.69 18.88
C ASP A 21 7.12 1.20 19.88
N PRO A 22 7.40 1.18 21.19
CA PRO A 22 6.44 0.75 22.21
C PRO A 22 5.15 1.60 22.25
N ALA A 23 5.16 2.80 21.66
CA ALA A 23 4.01 3.69 21.58
C ALA A 23 3.16 3.48 20.30
N ASP A 24 3.60 2.63 19.36
CA ASP A 24 2.88 2.37 18.12
C ASP A 24 1.83 1.27 18.29
N ALA A 25 0.55 1.62 18.08
CA ALA A 25 -0.55 0.66 18.06
C ALA A 25 -0.44 -0.37 16.92
N GLY A 26 0.37 -0.10 15.89
CA GLY A 26 0.71 -1.03 14.81
C GLY A 26 1.68 -2.15 15.20
N GLY A 27 2.35 -2.01 16.35
CA GLY A 27 3.34 -2.96 16.88
C GLY A 27 4.65 -3.00 16.07
N ALA A 28 5.53 -3.93 16.42
CA ALA A 28 6.79 -4.14 15.70
C ALA A 28 6.54 -4.32 14.18
N THR A 29 7.42 -3.73 13.38
CA THR A 29 7.43 -3.82 11.92
C THR A 29 8.82 -4.27 11.48
N ASN A 30 8.90 -5.26 10.59
CA ASN A 30 10.15 -5.64 9.92
C ASN A 30 9.91 -5.76 8.42
N LYS A 31 10.80 -5.21 7.58
CA LYS A 31 10.67 -5.23 6.11
C LYS A 31 9.28 -4.81 5.60
N GLY A 32 8.59 -3.92 6.33
CA GLY A 32 7.23 -3.45 6.02
C GLY A 32 6.07 -4.32 6.44
N VAL A 33 6.38 -5.48 7.01
CA VAL A 33 5.36 -6.36 7.56
C VAL A 33 5.15 -5.96 9.01
N THR A 34 3.94 -5.51 9.34
CA THR A 34 3.54 -5.29 10.73
C THR A 34 3.26 -6.62 11.42
N ILE A 35 3.43 -6.70 12.74
CA ILE A 35 3.06 -7.90 13.51
C ILE A 35 1.61 -8.32 13.29
N ALA A 36 0.69 -7.35 13.12
CA ALA A 36 -0.71 -7.64 12.79
C ALA A 36 -0.87 -8.31 11.41
N THR A 37 -0.03 -7.94 10.44
CA THR A 37 -0.03 -8.58 9.11
C THR A 37 0.60 -9.96 9.16
N TRP A 38 1.68 -10.11 9.93
CA TRP A 38 2.35 -11.40 10.12
C TRP A 38 1.48 -12.42 10.87
N LYS A 39 0.82 -12.01 11.95
CA LYS A 39 -0.17 -12.83 12.69
C LYS A 39 -1.30 -13.35 11.80
N ARG A 40 -1.77 -12.54 10.83
CA ARG A 40 -2.78 -13.00 9.85
C ARG A 40 -2.25 -14.07 8.90
N CYS A 41 -0.94 -14.15 8.69
CA CYS A 41 -0.33 -15.23 7.91
C CYS A 41 -0.31 -16.56 8.69
N GLY A 42 -0.37 -16.50 10.03
CA GLY A 42 -0.40 -17.68 10.90
C GLY A 42 0.87 -18.54 10.81
N TYR A 43 2.02 -17.92 10.50
CA TYR A 43 3.29 -18.61 10.31
C TYR A 43 4.23 -18.32 11.49
N ASP A 44 4.26 -19.28 12.41
CA ASP A 44 5.25 -19.40 13.50
C ASP A 44 6.59 -19.78 12.86
N LYS A 45 7.55 -18.86 12.92
CA LYS A 45 8.83 -18.92 12.20
C LYS A 45 9.92 -19.52 13.07
N ASP A 46 9.93 -19.26 14.38
CA ASP A 46 10.89 -19.86 15.30
C ASP A 46 10.43 -21.19 15.91
N GLY A 47 9.15 -21.51 15.76
CA GLY A 47 8.54 -22.80 16.12
C GLY A 47 8.20 -22.93 17.59
N ASP A 48 8.04 -21.83 18.32
CA ASP A 48 7.78 -21.82 19.76
C ASP A 48 6.30 -21.97 20.14
N GLY A 49 5.40 -21.96 19.16
CA GLY A 49 3.98 -22.21 19.32
C GLY A 49 3.10 -20.96 19.31
N ASP A 50 3.66 -19.76 19.16
CA ASP A 50 2.89 -18.55 18.87
C ASP A 50 3.39 -17.77 17.65
N VAL A 51 2.72 -16.66 17.33
CA VAL A 51 3.17 -15.77 16.23
C VAL A 51 3.42 -14.40 16.81
N ASP A 52 4.67 -14.01 16.94
CA ASP A 52 5.06 -12.89 17.78
C ASP A 52 6.16 -11.99 17.14
N VAL A 53 6.77 -11.11 17.93
CA VAL A 53 7.79 -10.18 17.45
C VAL A 53 9.12 -10.88 17.15
N ALA A 54 9.43 -12.00 17.80
CA ALA A 54 10.59 -12.83 17.51
C ALA A 54 10.50 -13.40 16.10
N ASP A 55 9.35 -13.93 15.69
CA ASP A 55 9.11 -14.36 14.31
C ASP A 55 9.30 -13.23 13.31
N LEU A 56 8.75 -12.06 13.63
CA LEU A 56 8.81 -10.91 12.75
C LEU A 56 10.25 -10.48 12.48
N LYS A 57 11.17 -10.66 13.43
CA LYS A 57 12.60 -10.38 13.25
C LYS A 57 13.29 -11.37 12.31
N LEU A 58 12.77 -12.58 12.18
CA LEU A 58 13.35 -13.67 11.39
C LEU A 58 12.86 -13.71 9.92
N ILE A 59 11.91 -12.87 9.55
CA ILE A 59 11.31 -12.92 8.20
C ILE A 59 12.33 -12.60 7.11
N THR A 60 12.39 -13.47 6.11
CA THR A 60 13.23 -13.30 4.92
C THR A 60 12.51 -12.51 3.83
N ASN A 61 13.23 -12.10 2.77
CA ASN A 61 12.58 -11.48 1.61
C ASN A 61 11.60 -12.46 0.92
N ASP A 62 11.93 -13.76 0.92
CA ASP A 62 11.05 -14.81 0.39
C ASP A 62 9.79 -14.98 1.25
N ASP A 63 9.91 -14.84 2.56
CA ASP A 63 8.76 -14.83 3.46
C ASP A 63 7.84 -13.62 3.17
N VAL A 64 8.41 -12.42 3.01
CA VAL A 64 7.65 -11.22 2.61
C VAL A 64 6.95 -11.45 1.27
N ARG A 65 7.66 -12.00 0.28
CA ARG A 65 7.10 -12.31 -1.04
C ARG A 65 5.93 -13.30 -0.95
N ASN A 66 6.17 -14.46 -0.36
CA ASN A 66 5.30 -15.62 -0.47
C ASN A 66 4.18 -15.66 0.57
N ARG A 67 4.38 -15.02 1.73
CA ARG A 67 3.38 -15.01 2.83
C ARG A 67 2.59 -13.73 2.88
N VAL A 68 3.13 -12.61 2.37
CA VAL A 68 2.52 -11.29 2.52
C VAL A 68 2.19 -10.68 1.16
N LEU A 69 3.20 -10.24 0.40
CA LEU A 69 3.03 -9.46 -0.83
C LEU A 69 2.16 -10.19 -1.85
N LYS A 70 2.50 -11.44 -2.19
CA LYS A 70 1.76 -12.18 -3.21
C LYS A 70 0.31 -12.47 -2.76
N PRO A 71 0.07 -13.24 -1.69
CA PRO A 71 -1.29 -13.69 -1.36
C PRO A 71 -2.22 -12.54 -0.92
N ALA A 72 -1.73 -11.55 -0.17
CA ALA A 72 -2.60 -10.52 0.40
C ALA A 72 -2.81 -9.30 -0.52
N PHE A 73 -1.89 -9.04 -1.45
CA PHE A 73 -1.89 -7.81 -2.26
C PHE A 73 -1.86 -8.08 -3.77
N TRP A 74 -0.88 -8.85 -4.26
CA TRP A 74 -0.75 -9.16 -5.69
C TRP A 74 -1.96 -9.97 -6.20
N ASP A 75 -2.32 -11.04 -5.49
CA ASP A 75 -3.40 -11.94 -5.86
C ASP A 75 -4.78 -11.30 -5.64
N ARG A 76 -4.86 -10.31 -4.73
CA ARG A 76 -6.06 -9.49 -4.56
C ARG A 76 -6.38 -8.65 -5.80
N TRP A 77 -5.36 -8.23 -6.55
CA TRP A 77 -5.50 -7.65 -7.89
C TRP A 77 -5.52 -8.68 -9.01
N LYS A 78 -5.38 -9.98 -8.69
CA LYS A 78 -5.14 -11.05 -9.65
C LYS A 78 -4.05 -10.65 -10.64
N ALA A 79 -2.98 -10.03 -10.14
CA ALA A 79 -2.01 -9.31 -10.97
C ALA A 79 -1.21 -10.22 -11.92
N ASP A 80 -1.17 -11.53 -11.66
CA ASP A 80 -0.72 -12.55 -12.63
C ASP A 80 -1.51 -12.50 -13.96
N ASN A 81 -2.72 -11.93 -13.95
CA ASN A 81 -3.59 -11.74 -15.12
C ASN A 81 -3.51 -10.33 -15.73
N ILE A 82 -2.62 -9.46 -15.23
CA ILE A 82 -2.38 -8.13 -15.81
C ILE A 82 -1.21 -8.22 -16.79
N GLN A 83 -1.40 -7.70 -18.00
CA GLN A 83 -0.39 -7.78 -19.05
C GLN A 83 0.77 -6.80 -18.83
N SER A 84 0.46 -5.60 -18.31
CA SER A 84 1.43 -4.52 -18.12
C SER A 84 2.01 -4.52 -16.70
N GLN A 85 3.35 -4.62 -16.59
CA GLN A 85 4.05 -4.60 -15.29
C GLN A 85 3.81 -3.29 -14.51
N LYS A 86 3.97 -2.12 -15.15
CA LYS A 86 3.80 -0.82 -14.48
C LYS A 86 2.39 -0.62 -13.93
N ILE A 87 1.38 -1.17 -14.63
CA ILE A 87 -0.01 -1.14 -14.17
C ILE A 87 -0.20 -2.06 -12.96
N ALA A 88 0.33 -3.29 -13.00
CA ALA A 88 0.30 -4.19 -11.84
C ALA A 88 1.01 -3.54 -10.64
N ASN A 89 2.19 -2.97 -10.83
CA ASN A 89 2.98 -2.30 -9.79
C ASN A 89 2.17 -1.21 -9.08
N ILE A 90 1.62 -0.24 -9.83
CA ILE A 90 0.93 0.90 -9.23
C ILE A 90 -0.39 0.54 -8.54
N LEU A 91 -1.10 -0.48 -9.07
CA LEU A 91 -2.34 -0.97 -8.50
C LEU A 91 -2.11 -1.75 -7.21
N VAL A 92 -1.16 -2.69 -7.22
CA VAL A 92 -0.82 -3.52 -6.05
C VAL A 92 -0.22 -2.67 -4.94
N ASP A 93 0.70 -1.74 -5.25
CA ASP A 93 1.25 -0.81 -4.25
C ASP A 93 0.17 0.11 -3.66
N TRP A 94 -0.89 0.46 -4.41
CA TRP A 94 -1.99 1.23 -3.84
C TRP A 94 -2.82 0.41 -2.85
N VAL A 95 -3.04 -0.88 -3.12
CA VAL A 95 -3.69 -1.76 -2.14
C VAL A 95 -2.79 -1.97 -0.92
N TRP A 96 -1.47 -2.06 -1.12
CA TRP A 96 -0.49 -2.09 -0.03
C TRP A 96 -0.64 -0.88 0.90
N GLY A 97 -0.62 0.33 0.35
CA GLY A 97 -0.68 1.55 1.15
C GLY A 97 -2.09 2.00 1.60
N SER A 98 -3.16 1.50 0.97
CA SER A 98 -4.51 2.08 1.17
C SER A 98 -5.66 1.06 1.07
N GLY A 99 -5.36 -0.23 1.05
CA GLY A 99 -6.35 -1.31 1.10
C GLY A 99 -7.43 -1.20 0.00
N LYS A 100 -8.70 -1.21 0.40
CA LYS A 100 -9.85 -1.22 -0.53
C LYS A 100 -9.85 -0.02 -1.50
N HIS A 101 -9.32 1.14 -1.08
CA HIS A 101 -9.24 2.32 -1.96
C HIS A 101 -8.38 2.08 -3.20
N GLY A 102 -7.35 1.23 -3.09
CA GLY A 102 -6.51 0.80 -4.21
C GLY A 102 -7.23 -0.12 -5.22
N ILE A 103 -8.50 -0.46 -5.00
CA ILE A 103 -9.34 -1.22 -5.95
C ILE A 103 -10.52 -0.38 -6.42
N VAL A 104 -11.30 0.17 -5.48
CA VAL A 104 -12.55 0.87 -5.84
C VAL A 104 -12.32 2.16 -6.61
N ILE A 105 -11.20 2.86 -6.38
CA ILE A 105 -10.87 4.07 -7.14
C ILE A 105 -10.46 3.70 -8.57
N PRO A 106 -9.51 2.77 -8.81
CA PRO A 106 -9.24 2.26 -10.15
C PRO A 106 -10.48 1.74 -10.90
N GLN A 107 -11.38 1.01 -10.23
CA GLN A 107 -12.62 0.54 -10.86
C GLN A 107 -13.47 1.71 -11.40
N ARG A 108 -13.60 2.82 -10.64
CA ARG A 108 -14.29 4.03 -11.13
C ARG A 108 -13.60 4.64 -12.34
N LEU A 109 -12.27 4.71 -12.33
CA LEU A 109 -11.47 5.27 -13.44
C LEU A 109 -11.62 4.42 -14.71
N LEU A 110 -11.76 3.10 -14.56
CA LEU A 110 -11.98 2.14 -15.64
C LEU A 110 -13.44 2.07 -16.12
N GLY A 111 -14.36 2.81 -15.49
CA GLY A 111 -15.79 2.78 -15.83
C GLY A 111 -16.49 1.46 -15.50
N VAL A 112 -15.92 0.64 -14.62
CA VAL A 112 -16.56 -0.59 -14.11
C VAL A 112 -17.18 -0.37 -12.74
N THR A 113 -18.07 -1.27 -12.31
CA THR A 113 -18.69 -1.20 -10.99
C THR A 113 -17.63 -1.17 -9.88
N PRO A 114 -17.62 -0.16 -8.98
CA PRO A 114 -16.62 -0.02 -7.93
C PRO A 114 -16.98 -0.81 -6.66
N ASP A 115 -17.18 -2.11 -6.82
CA ASP A 115 -17.56 -3.05 -5.76
C ASP A 115 -16.39 -3.48 -4.86
N GLY A 116 -15.15 -3.25 -5.30
CA GLY A 116 -13.92 -3.66 -4.61
C GLY A 116 -13.51 -5.11 -4.88
N ILE A 117 -14.12 -5.78 -5.86
CA ILE A 117 -13.84 -7.15 -6.27
C ILE A 117 -13.18 -7.14 -7.65
N VAL A 118 -11.96 -7.69 -7.76
CA VAL A 118 -11.27 -7.80 -9.04
C VAL A 118 -11.77 -9.04 -9.80
N GLY A 119 -12.85 -8.87 -10.54
CA GLY A 119 -13.44 -9.86 -11.43
C GLY A 119 -12.98 -9.73 -12.89
N ASN A 120 -13.49 -10.60 -13.77
CA ASN A 120 -13.12 -10.64 -15.19
C ASN A 120 -13.36 -9.30 -15.90
N LYS A 121 -14.45 -8.59 -15.56
CA LYS A 121 -14.74 -7.26 -16.13
C LYS A 121 -13.66 -6.23 -15.78
N THR A 122 -13.21 -6.20 -14.52
CA THR A 122 -12.12 -5.31 -14.08
C THR A 122 -10.82 -5.65 -14.80
N LEU A 123 -10.45 -6.94 -14.87
CA LEU A 123 -9.23 -7.38 -15.55
C LEU A 123 -9.27 -7.09 -17.06
N ALA A 124 -10.42 -7.31 -17.71
CA ALA A 124 -10.59 -6.98 -19.12
C ALA A 124 -10.42 -5.48 -19.37
N ALA A 125 -11.02 -4.63 -18.54
CA ALA A 125 -10.87 -3.17 -18.65
C ALA A 125 -9.41 -2.72 -18.43
N VAL A 126 -8.71 -3.30 -17.45
CA VAL A 126 -7.28 -3.04 -17.20
C VAL A 126 -6.43 -3.41 -18.42
N ASN A 127 -6.63 -4.61 -18.98
CA ASN A 127 -5.81 -5.11 -20.08
C ASN A 127 -6.18 -4.51 -21.44
N PHE A 128 -7.38 -3.97 -21.59
CA PHE A 128 -7.83 -3.29 -22.82
C PHE A 128 -7.30 -1.85 -22.92
N ALA A 129 -7.13 -1.17 -21.79
CA ALA A 129 -6.68 0.21 -21.77
C ALA A 129 -5.23 0.36 -22.25
N ASP A 130 -4.92 1.50 -22.89
CA ASP A 130 -3.54 1.86 -23.16
C ASP A 130 -2.74 1.96 -21.85
N PRO A 131 -1.64 1.20 -21.69
CA PRO A 131 -0.92 1.14 -20.42
C PRO A 131 -0.32 2.48 -19.97
N ASP A 132 0.08 3.36 -20.88
CA ASP A 132 0.66 4.66 -20.52
C ASP A 132 -0.41 5.65 -20.06
N GLN A 133 -1.52 5.72 -20.78
CA GLN A 133 -2.67 6.53 -20.39
C GLN A 133 -3.26 6.05 -19.06
N LEU A 134 -3.49 4.74 -18.90
CA LEU A 134 -4.04 4.18 -17.68
C LEU A 134 -3.10 4.43 -16.48
N PHE A 135 -1.79 4.24 -16.67
CA PHE A 135 -0.81 4.51 -15.61
C PHE A 135 -0.88 5.96 -15.14
N ASN A 136 -0.91 6.92 -16.08
CA ASN A 136 -0.97 8.34 -15.76
C ASN A 136 -2.28 8.72 -15.04
N VAL A 137 -3.41 8.16 -15.47
CA VAL A 137 -4.71 8.38 -14.82
C VAL A 137 -4.71 7.83 -13.39
N ILE A 138 -4.22 6.60 -13.18
CA ILE A 138 -4.10 6.01 -11.84
C ILE A 138 -3.12 6.82 -10.98
N TYR A 139 -1.96 7.20 -11.52
CA TYR A 139 -0.96 7.99 -10.81
C TYR A 139 -1.54 9.32 -10.31
N ASN A 140 -2.22 10.06 -11.18
CA ASN A 140 -2.85 11.33 -10.82
C ASN A 140 -3.95 11.14 -9.77
N ALA A 141 -4.75 10.07 -9.88
CA ALA A 141 -5.73 9.73 -8.87
C ALA A 141 -5.10 9.38 -7.51
N ARG A 142 -3.93 8.71 -7.49
CA ARG A 142 -3.17 8.44 -6.27
C ARG A 142 -2.63 9.73 -5.65
N VAL A 143 -2.06 10.63 -6.44
CA VAL A 143 -1.61 11.95 -5.96
C VAL A 143 -2.78 12.71 -5.32
N LYS A 144 -3.94 12.73 -5.98
CA LYS A 144 -5.14 13.37 -5.45
C LYS A 144 -5.58 12.73 -4.14
N PHE A 145 -5.68 11.40 -4.10
CA PHE A 145 -6.08 10.65 -2.89
C PHE A 145 -5.19 10.98 -1.69
N LEU A 146 -3.86 10.99 -1.88
CA LEU A 146 -2.90 11.34 -0.81
C LEU A 146 -3.13 12.77 -0.30
N LYS A 147 -3.37 13.73 -1.19
CA LYS A 147 -3.68 15.12 -0.80
C LYS A 147 -5.03 15.23 -0.08
N ASP A 148 -6.04 14.49 -0.52
CA ASP A 148 -7.38 14.51 0.06
C ASP A 148 -7.38 13.96 1.50
N ILE A 149 -6.69 12.84 1.75
CA ILE A 149 -6.59 12.26 3.10
C ILE A 149 -5.77 13.15 4.05
N THR A 150 -4.77 13.86 3.53
CA THR A 150 -4.01 14.84 4.31
C THR A 150 -4.89 16.04 4.65
N THR A 151 -5.61 16.58 3.68
CA THR A 151 -6.53 17.71 3.89
C THR A 151 -7.61 17.35 4.91
N SER A 152 -8.18 16.15 4.81
CA SER A 152 -9.19 15.64 5.75
C SER A 152 -8.64 15.49 7.16
N SER A 153 -7.41 14.97 7.31
CA SER A 153 -6.72 14.85 8.60
C SER A 153 -6.47 16.22 9.25
N ILE A 154 -6.06 17.23 8.46
CA ILE A 154 -5.89 18.60 8.93
C ILE A 154 -7.22 19.19 9.38
N ALA A 155 -8.27 19.11 8.55
CA ALA A 155 -9.59 19.64 8.88
C ALA A 155 -10.17 19.02 10.16
N ALA A 156 -10.00 17.71 10.34
CA ALA A 156 -10.42 17.01 11.56
C ALA A 156 -9.67 17.51 12.80
N TYR A 157 -8.36 17.72 12.69
CA TYR A 157 -7.54 18.26 13.78
C TYR A 157 -7.93 19.69 14.15
N GLU A 158 -8.05 20.59 13.16
CA GLU A 158 -8.47 21.98 13.37
C GLU A 158 -9.86 22.08 13.98
N LYS A 159 -10.80 21.26 13.52
CA LYS A 159 -12.15 21.16 14.11
C LYS A 159 -12.08 20.75 15.58
N ARG A 160 -11.20 19.81 15.93
CA ARG A 160 -11.02 19.35 17.32
C ARG A 160 -10.44 20.43 18.24
N ILE A 161 -9.50 21.24 17.75
CA ILE A 161 -8.88 22.31 18.57
C ILE A 161 -9.62 23.65 18.50
N GLY A 162 -10.65 23.77 17.65
CA GLY A 162 -11.48 24.97 17.54
C GLY A 162 -10.80 26.18 16.91
N ARG A 163 -9.63 26.01 16.28
CA ARG A 163 -8.86 27.08 15.65
C ARG A 163 -7.98 26.55 14.51
N LYS A 164 -7.36 27.48 13.78
CA LYS A 164 -6.28 27.15 12.84
C LYS A 164 -5.07 26.62 13.59
N ALA A 165 -4.50 25.53 13.06
CA ALA A 165 -3.32 24.89 13.60
C ALA A 165 -2.04 25.55 13.05
N THR A 166 -1.02 25.63 13.88
CA THR A 166 0.33 26.04 13.45
C THR A 166 1.00 24.92 12.64
N GLU A 167 2.02 25.26 11.86
CA GLU A 167 2.76 24.25 11.08
C GLU A 167 3.33 23.13 11.95
N LYS A 168 3.87 23.49 13.12
CA LYS A 168 4.41 22.53 14.10
C LYS A 168 3.35 21.55 14.60
N GLU A 169 2.13 22.02 14.83
CA GLU A 169 1.00 21.17 15.23
C GLU A 169 0.57 20.24 14.10
N LEU A 170 0.48 20.75 12.86
CA LEU A 170 0.13 19.94 11.70
C LEU A 170 1.14 18.81 11.47
N MET A 171 2.43 19.12 11.57
CA MET A 171 3.51 18.13 11.44
C MET A 171 3.56 17.14 12.60
N LYS A 172 3.00 17.47 13.77
CA LYS A 172 2.96 16.55 14.92
C LYS A 172 1.71 15.67 14.94
N HIS A 173 0.55 16.21 14.55
CA HIS A 173 -0.74 15.61 14.85
C HIS A 173 -1.58 15.21 13.63
N THR A 174 -1.08 15.42 12.41
CA THR A 174 -1.85 15.15 11.19
C THR A 174 -1.03 14.37 10.17
N ASN A 175 -1.71 13.88 9.14
CA ASN A 175 -1.08 13.22 7.99
C ASN A 175 -0.14 14.14 7.18
N LYS A 176 -0.11 15.45 7.46
CA LYS A 176 0.82 16.37 6.79
C LYS A 176 2.27 15.92 6.93
N ARG A 177 2.62 15.33 8.08
CA ARG A 177 3.96 14.80 8.36
C ARG A 177 4.43 13.71 7.39
N PHE A 178 3.49 12.97 6.81
CA PHE A 178 3.77 11.83 5.94
C PHE A 178 3.67 12.16 4.45
N LEU A 179 2.94 13.21 4.08
CA LEU A 179 2.57 13.51 2.70
C LEU A 179 3.79 13.56 1.75
N ASN A 180 4.88 14.22 2.16
CA ASN A 180 6.07 14.32 1.34
C ASN A 180 6.73 12.95 1.09
N GLY A 181 6.75 12.08 2.11
CA GLY A 181 7.26 10.71 1.97
C GLY A 181 6.38 9.87 1.04
N TRP A 182 5.06 9.94 1.19
CA TRP A 182 4.12 9.25 0.32
C TRP A 182 4.23 9.68 -1.14
N LEU A 183 4.35 10.99 -1.39
CA LEU A 183 4.51 11.51 -2.75
C LEU A 183 5.85 11.12 -3.37
N ARG A 184 6.94 11.08 -2.58
CA ARG A 184 8.25 10.61 -3.06
C ARG A 184 8.21 9.12 -3.41
N ARG A 185 7.63 8.28 -2.56
CA ARG A 185 7.41 6.85 -2.85
C ARG A 185 6.62 6.66 -4.13
N LEU A 186 5.51 7.38 -4.28
CA LEU A 186 4.70 7.30 -5.48
C LEU A 186 5.49 7.74 -6.72
N ALA A 187 6.29 8.80 -6.64
CA ALA A 187 7.13 9.24 -7.76
C ALA A 187 8.16 8.18 -8.19
N ASP A 188 8.79 7.50 -7.24
CA ASP A 188 9.75 6.43 -7.51
C ASP A 188 9.15 5.23 -8.25
N ILE A 189 7.83 4.99 -8.13
CA ILE A 189 7.17 3.87 -8.80
C ILE A 189 7.21 3.97 -10.32
N LYS A 190 7.47 5.17 -10.87
CA LYS A 190 7.63 5.39 -12.32
C LYS A 190 8.86 4.72 -12.90
N ASN A 191 9.81 4.33 -12.04
CA ASN A 191 11.10 3.78 -12.44
C ASN A 191 11.15 2.24 -12.39
N ILE A 192 10.01 1.57 -12.17
CA ILE A 192 9.91 0.10 -12.03
C ILE A 192 8.78 -0.52 -12.86
#